data_AF-A0A0T6AS26-F1
#
_entry.id   AF-A0A0T6AS26-F1
#
_cell.length_a   1.000
_cell.length_b   1.000
_cell.length_c   1.000
_cell.angle_alpha   90.00
_cell.angle_beta   90.00
_cell.angle_gamma   90.00
#
_symmetry.space_group_name_H-M   'P 1'
#
loop_
_entity.id
_entity.type
_entity.pdbx_description
1 polymer ?
#
loop_
_entity_poly.entity_id
_entity_poly.type
_entity_poly.pdbx_seq_one_letter_code
_entity_poly.pdbx_strand_id
1 'polypeptide(L)'
;MRALLALLMAVLVAAAATGGPPAVAGPGQITVLVDGTVLALDVPPVQIEGRVLVPLRGIFERLGATVVFDPTTQTVTAARESITVVLRLGSREARINDRIVLLDVPSLALRGRTMVPLRFVSEALGARVDWDERTRTVQIYTTAPLASPAPTAQTIEGTLLRVDADQGRIHVLAGTLLHVIVVTVDTSILRRETTTGAGGSVNIRELRPGDQVVAVVNARLEAATIRAAYRQVRGVVNLITLRTITLQDGSSFTLHLDLIVSGKVKAREEIRPGVSVVLRLNPKTDIVWEITVE
;
A
#
# COMPACT_ATOMS: atom_id res chain seq x y z
N MET A 1 -56.89 -34.23 59.70
CA MET A 1 -56.39 -33.52 60.89
C MET A 1 -54.87 -33.44 60.77
N ARG A 2 -54.31 -32.22 60.61
CA ARG A 2 -52.93 -31.80 60.94
C ARG A 2 -51.80 -32.40 60.06
N ALA A 3 -51.23 -31.68 59.08
CA ALA A 3 -50.34 -30.52 59.16
C ALA A 3 -48.84 -30.88 59.27
N LEU A 4 -48.11 -30.52 58.21
CA LEU A 4 -46.87 -29.71 58.19
C LEU A 4 -45.46 -30.37 58.37
N LEU A 5 -44.52 -29.76 57.64
CA LEU A 5 -43.03 -29.82 57.64
C LEU A 5 -42.35 -30.91 56.79
N ALA A 6 -41.80 -30.59 55.61
CA ALA A 6 -40.59 -29.79 55.30
C ALA A 6 -39.29 -30.62 55.28
N LEU A 7 -38.77 -30.93 54.10
CA LEU A 7 -37.39 -30.55 53.76
C LEU A 7 -37.14 -30.57 52.24
N LEU A 8 -36.61 -29.44 51.80
CA LEU A 8 -36.07 -29.12 50.49
C LEU A 8 -34.86 -30.01 50.17
N MET A 9 -34.83 -30.66 49.01
CA MET A 9 -33.57 -30.85 48.26
C MET A 9 -33.87 -30.82 46.76
N ALA A 10 -33.74 -29.61 46.21
CA ALA A 10 -33.65 -29.38 44.79
C ALA A 10 -32.31 -29.98 44.30
N VAL A 11 -32.37 -31.10 43.58
CA VAL A 11 -31.25 -31.52 42.75
C VAL A 11 -31.26 -30.65 41.49
N LEU A 12 -30.42 -29.62 41.54
CA LEU A 12 -30.08 -28.75 40.42
C LEU A 12 -29.39 -29.59 39.34
N VAL A 13 -30.13 -30.04 38.32
CA VAL A 13 -29.51 -30.50 37.08
C VAL A 13 -28.95 -29.27 36.39
N ALA A 14 -27.66 -29.02 36.61
CA ALA A 14 -26.90 -28.05 35.83
C ALA A 14 -26.85 -28.56 34.38
N ALA A 15 -27.75 -28.03 33.54
CA ALA A 15 -27.58 -28.08 32.11
C ALA A 15 -26.33 -27.26 31.77
N ALA A 16 -25.19 -27.94 31.65
CA ALA A 16 -24.01 -27.38 31.02
C ALA A 16 -24.38 -27.08 29.57
N ALA A 17 -24.83 -25.85 29.31
CA ALA A 17 -24.83 -25.28 27.99
C ALA A 17 -23.36 -25.22 27.57
N THR A 18 -22.90 -26.27 26.90
CA THR A 18 -21.63 -26.28 26.20
C THR A 18 -21.67 -25.12 25.23
N GLY A 19 -21.00 -24.03 25.59
CA GLY A 19 -20.66 -22.97 24.65
C GLY A 19 -19.87 -23.64 23.53
N GLY A 20 -20.54 -23.89 22.41
CA GLY A 20 -19.86 -24.28 21.19
C GLY A 20 -18.79 -23.23 20.88
N PRO A 21 -17.66 -23.62 20.29
CA PRO A 21 -16.67 -22.65 19.83
C PRO A 21 -17.38 -21.57 18.99
N PRO A 22 -16.95 -20.29 19.07
CA PRO A 22 -17.50 -19.26 18.20
C PRO A 22 -17.43 -19.79 16.77
N ALA A 23 -18.57 -19.75 16.08
CA ALA A 23 -18.69 -20.25 14.72
C ALA A 23 -17.55 -19.65 13.88
N VAL A 24 -16.59 -20.50 13.51
CA VAL A 24 -15.56 -20.13 12.55
C VAL A 24 -16.30 -19.94 11.23
N ALA A 25 -16.32 -18.69 10.76
CA ALA A 25 -16.95 -18.31 9.51
C ALA A 25 -16.49 -19.25 8.40
N GLY A 26 -17.46 -19.89 7.73
CA GLY A 26 -17.19 -20.90 6.72
C GLY A 26 -16.44 -20.32 5.51
N PRO A 27 -15.77 -21.18 4.72
CA PRO A 27 -15.05 -20.75 3.52
C PRO A 27 -16.02 -20.09 2.54
N GLY A 28 -15.94 -18.76 2.40
CA GLY A 28 -16.88 -17.99 1.57
C GLY A 28 -17.44 -16.73 2.22
N GLN A 29 -17.42 -16.63 3.54
CA GLN A 29 -18.11 -15.55 4.23
C GLN A 29 -17.25 -14.27 4.30
N ILE A 30 -17.80 -13.17 3.78
CA ILE A 30 -17.18 -11.85 3.86
C ILE A 30 -17.50 -11.24 5.22
N THR A 31 -16.45 -10.86 5.96
CA THR A 31 -16.59 -10.19 7.27
C THR A 31 -16.54 -8.68 7.08
N VAL A 32 -17.40 -7.92 7.76
CA VAL A 32 -17.37 -6.46 7.74
C VAL A 32 -17.00 -5.93 9.12
N LEU A 33 -15.98 -5.07 9.16
CA LEU A 33 -15.53 -4.34 10.33
C LEU A 33 -15.85 -2.85 10.13
N VAL A 34 -16.46 -2.20 11.12
CA VAL A 34 -16.59 -0.73 11.19
C VAL A 34 -15.81 -0.25 12.40
N ASP A 35 -14.82 0.60 12.19
CA ASP A 35 -13.89 1.10 13.22
C ASP A 35 -13.28 -0.03 14.07
N GLY A 36 -12.88 -1.12 13.41
CA GLY A 36 -12.29 -2.30 14.06
C GLY A 36 -13.28 -3.23 14.76
N THR A 37 -14.57 -2.89 14.80
CA THR A 37 -15.61 -3.72 15.42
C THR A 37 -16.36 -4.51 14.36
N VAL A 38 -16.57 -5.81 14.59
CA VAL A 38 -17.40 -6.64 13.69
C VAL A 38 -18.82 -6.10 13.62
N LEU A 39 -19.24 -5.78 12.40
CA LEU A 39 -20.60 -5.38 12.12
C LEU A 39 -21.42 -6.62 11.73
N ALA A 40 -22.32 -7.02 12.62
CA ALA A 40 -23.35 -7.99 12.30
C ALA A 40 -24.32 -7.39 11.27
N LEU A 41 -24.37 -7.98 10.09
CA LEU A 41 -25.31 -7.64 9.02
C LEU A 41 -26.40 -8.71 8.96
N ASP A 42 -27.63 -8.26 8.74
CA ASP A 42 -28.80 -9.14 8.60
C ASP A 42 -28.82 -9.90 7.27
N VAL A 43 -28.21 -9.33 6.22
CA VAL A 43 -27.89 -10.01 4.97
C VAL A 43 -26.36 -9.98 4.80
N PRO A 44 -25.71 -11.14 4.57
CA PRO A 44 -24.27 -11.16 4.39
C PRO A 44 -23.85 -10.42 3.12
N PRO A 45 -22.66 -9.78 3.09
CA PRO A 45 -22.09 -9.28 1.85
C PRO A 45 -21.87 -10.41 0.84
N VAL A 46 -21.93 -10.07 -0.44
CA VAL A 46 -21.76 -11.02 -1.54
C VAL A 46 -20.78 -10.47 -2.56
N GLN A 47 -20.07 -11.35 -3.26
CA GLN A 47 -19.25 -10.96 -4.40
C GLN A 47 -19.99 -11.30 -5.69
N ILE A 48 -20.26 -10.30 -6.52
CA ILE A 48 -20.94 -10.44 -7.81
C ILE A 48 -20.10 -9.69 -8.84
N GLU A 49 -19.78 -10.33 -9.97
CA GLU A 49 -18.98 -9.74 -11.06
C GLU A 49 -17.64 -9.14 -10.59
N GLY A 50 -16.99 -9.79 -9.61
CA GLY A 50 -15.72 -9.31 -9.03
C GLY A 50 -15.86 -8.05 -8.17
N ARG A 51 -17.07 -7.67 -7.78
CA ARG A 51 -17.36 -6.57 -6.85
C ARG A 51 -18.00 -7.11 -5.58
N VAL A 52 -17.55 -6.61 -4.43
CA VAL A 52 -18.20 -6.88 -3.15
C VAL A 52 -19.38 -5.93 -3.01
N LEU A 53 -20.58 -6.50 -2.80
CA LEU A 53 -21.80 -5.79 -2.52
C LEU A 53 -22.18 -5.97 -1.05
N VAL A 54 -22.60 -4.88 -0.42
CA VAL A 54 -22.99 -4.82 1.00
C VAL A 54 -24.41 -4.27 1.15
N PRO A 55 -25.15 -4.64 2.22
CA PRO A 55 -26.45 -4.06 2.51
C PRO A 55 -26.30 -2.58 2.85
N LEU A 56 -26.90 -1.70 2.04
CA LEU A 56 -26.75 -0.25 2.19
C LEU A 56 -27.15 0.21 3.59
N ARG A 57 -28.34 -0.16 4.05
CA ARG A 57 -28.89 0.30 5.34
C ARG A 57 -27.97 -0.03 6.51
N GLY A 58 -27.56 -1.29 6.62
CA GLY A 58 -26.74 -1.75 7.75
C GLY A 58 -25.41 -1.01 7.85
N ILE A 59 -24.78 -0.69 6.71
CA ILE A 59 -23.55 0.10 6.72
C ILE A 59 -23.84 1.57 7.06
N PHE A 60 -24.79 2.19 6.36
CA PHE A 60 -25.08 3.61 6.47
C PHE A 60 -25.56 4.00 7.87
N GLU A 61 -26.42 3.20 8.50
CA GLU A 61 -26.89 3.44 9.87
C GLU A 61 -25.76 3.34 10.90
N ARG A 62 -24.84 2.39 10.74
CA ARG A 62 -23.66 2.29 11.60
C ARG A 62 -22.69 3.44 11.44
N LEU A 63 -22.68 4.06 10.26
CA LEU A 63 -21.93 5.28 9.96
C LEU A 63 -22.70 6.55 10.39
N GLY A 64 -23.84 6.42 11.06
CA GLY A 64 -24.61 7.54 11.61
C GLY A 64 -25.59 8.19 10.62
N ALA A 65 -25.86 7.56 9.47
CA ALA A 65 -26.87 8.02 8.54
C ALA A 65 -28.27 7.47 8.88
N THR A 66 -29.30 8.27 8.68
CA THR A 66 -30.69 7.79 8.67
C THR A 66 -31.03 7.30 7.27
N VAL A 67 -31.64 6.12 7.15
CA VAL A 67 -31.96 5.50 5.85
C VAL A 67 -33.46 5.27 5.71
N VAL A 68 -34.07 5.94 4.75
CA VAL A 68 -35.49 5.80 4.39
C VAL A 68 -35.60 5.11 3.04
N PHE A 69 -36.56 4.20 2.91
CA PHE A 69 -36.89 3.55 1.64
C PHE A 69 -38.33 3.88 1.27
N ASP A 70 -38.53 4.43 0.08
CA ASP A 70 -39.85 4.62 -0.52
C ASP A 70 -40.17 3.43 -1.44
N PRO A 71 -41.13 2.56 -1.07
CA PRO A 71 -41.49 1.41 -1.88
C PRO A 71 -42.19 1.77 -3.19
N THR A 72 -42.83 2.95 -3.28
CA THR A 72 -43.57 3.39 -4.47
C THR A 72 -42.63 3.73 -5.61
N THR A 73 -41.56 4.47 -5.30
CA THR A 73 -40.54 4.88 -6.29
C THR A 73 -39.34 3.93 -6.31
N GLN A 74 -39.28 2.98 -5.37
CA GLN A 74 -38.14 2.09 -5.12
C GLN A 74 -36.84 2.87 -4.86
N THR A 75 -36.96 3.97 -4.13
CA THR A 75 -35.85 4.89 -3.86
C THR A 75 -35.37 4.75 -2.43
N VAL A 76 -34.06 4.60 -2.26
CA VAL A 76 -33.37 4.71 -0.97
C VAL A 76 -32.85 6.13 -0.83
N THR A 77 -33.22 6.79 0.27
CA THR A 77 -32.67 8.08 0.67
C THR A 77 -31.94 7.89 1.99
N ALA A 78 -30.64 8.18 2.01
CA ALA A 78 -29.84 8.18 3.22
C ALA A 78 -29.33 9.59 3.53
N ALA A 79 -29.41 10.02 4.78
CA ALA A 79 -29.00 11.35 5.20
C ALA A 79 -28.12 11.30 6.45
N ARG A 80 -26.99 12.00 6.41
CA ARG A 80 -26.07 12.19 7.54
C ARG A 80 -25.50 13.60 7.48
N GLU A 81 -25.68 14.40 8.53
CA GLU A 81 -25.15 15.77 8.61
C GLU A 81 -25.52 16.57 7.34
N SER A 82 -24.53 17.01 6.53
CA SER A 82 -24.72 17.74 5.27
C SER A 82 -24.69 16.86 4.02
N ILE A 83 -24.75 15.53 4.17
CA ILE A 83 -24.69 14.57 3.08
C ILE A 83 -26.05 13.88 2.91
N THR A 84 -26.60 13.98 1.71
CA THR A 84 -27.82 13.29 1.28
C THR A 84 -27.51 12.39 0.10
N VAL A 85 -27.87 11.12 0.20
CA VAL A 85 -27.64 10.10 -0.81
C VAL A 85 -28.98 9.60 -1.31
N VAL A 86 -29.21 9.66 -2.62
CA VAL A 86 -30.45 9.19 -3.25
C VAL A 86 -30.08 8.14 -4.30
N LEU A 87 -30.64 6.95 -4.16
CA LEU A 87 -30.38 5.81 -5.03
C LEU A 87 -31.67 5.09 -5.34
N ARG A 88 -31.97 4.90 -6.62
CA ARG A 88 -33.08 4.06 -7.06
C ARG A 88 -32.60 2.61 -7.21
N LEU A 89 -33.38 1.67 -6.70
CA LEU A 89 -33.11 0.24 -6.82
C LEU A 89 -32.99 -0.16 -8.30
N GLY A 90 -31.99 -0.98 -8.64
CA GLY A 90 -31.71 -1.39 -10.03
C GLY A 90 -30.93 -0.36 -10.84
N SER A 91 -30.79 0.87 -10.35
CA SER A 91 -30.04 1.94 -11.03
C SER A 91 -28.53 1.74 -10.88
N ARG A 92 -27.79 2.11 -11.94
CA ARG A 92 -26.33 2.36 -11.89
C ARG A 92 -26.01 3.80 -11.51
N GLU A 93 -27.00 4.67 -11.43
CA GLU A 93 -26.84 6.07 -11.05
C GLU A 93 -27.37 6.29 -9.63
N ALA A 94 -26.55 6.94 -8.82
CA ALA A 94 -26.92 7.51 -7.53
C ALA A 94 -26.61 9.01 -7.51
N ARG A 95 -27.24 9.74 -6.60
CA ARG A 95 -26.90 11.12 -6.30
C ARG A 95 -26.34 11.22 -4.88
N ILE A 96 -25.22 11.92 -4.73
CA ILE A 96 -24.67 12.33 -3.44
C ILE A 96 -24.70 13.86 -3.46
N ASN A 97 -25.57 14.45 -2.65
CA ASN A 97 -25.97 15.85 -2.73
C ASN A 97 -26.39 16.19 -4.17
N ASP A 98 -25.72 17.18 -4.79
CA ASP A 98 -25.99 17.63 -6.15
C ASP A 98 -25.15 16.92 -7.23
N ARG A 99 -24.34 15.93 -6.85
CA ARG A 99 -23.46 15.21 -7.77
C ARG A 99 -24.01 13.84 -8.13
N ILE A 100 -23.96 13.50 -9.41
CA ILE A 100 -24.28 12.16 -9.91
C ILE A 100 -23.03 11.28 -9.79
N VAL A 101 -23.20 10.09 -9.24
CA VAL A 101 -22.17 9.06 -9.11
C VAL A 101 -22.63 7.78 -9.78
N LEU A 102 -21.75 7.20 -10.59
CA LEU A 102 -21.98 5.96 -11.31
C LEU A 102 -21.46 4.78 -10.49
N LEU A 103 -22.30 3.78 -10.28
CA LEU A 103 -21.98 2.52 -9.65
C LEU A 103 -21.38 1.57 -10.69
N ASP A 104 -20.30 0.89 -10.33
CA ASP A 104 -19.67 -0.16 -11.16
C ASP A 104 -20.66 -1.29 -11.50
N VAL A 105 -21.53 -1.64 -10.56
CA VAL A 105 -22.59 -2.65 -10.66
C VAL A 105 -23.88 -2.02 -10.16
N PRO A 106 -25.03 -2.20 -10.84
CA PRO A 106 -26.30 -1.62 -10.40
C PRO A 106 -26.64 -2.05 -8.98
N SER A 107 -27.39 -1.22 -8.27
CA SER A 107 -27.93 -1.63 -6.97
C SER A 107 -28.89 -2.81 -7.13
N LEU A 108 -28.81 -3.80 -6.24
CA LEU A 108 -29.59 -5.05 -6.35
C LEU A 108 -30.45 -5.25 -5.11
N ALA A 109 -31.63 -5.83 -5.28
CA ALA A 109 -32.40 -6.32 -4.14
C ALA A 109 -31.99 -7.76 -3.85
N LEU A 110 -31.48 -8.01 -2.65
CA LEU A 110 -31.15 -9.35 -2.18
C LEU A 110 -31.77 -9.57 -0.81
N ARG A 111 -32.64 -10.59 -0.69
CA ARG A 111 -33.34 -10.94 0.57
C ARG A 111 -34.02 -9.74 1.25
N GLY A 112 -34.64 -8.86 0.45
CA GLY A 112 -35.34 -7.68 0.96
C GLY A 112 -34.41 -6.54 1.43
N ARG A 113 -33.15 -6.54 1.00
CA ARG A 113 -32.18 -5.47 1.23
C ARG A 113 -31.62 -4.92 -0.08
N THR A 114 -31.43 -3.61 -0.13
CA THR A 114 -30.70 -2.94 -1.23
C THR A 114 -29.20 -3.16 -1.01
N MET A 115 -28.59 -3.87 -1.94
CA MET A 115 -27.18 -4.17 -2.00
C MET A 115 -26.49 -3.15 -2.92
N VAL A 116 -25.37 -2.60 -2.48
CA VAL A 116 -24.58 -1.64 -3.26
C VAL A 116 -23.12 -2.01 -3.28
N PRO A 117 -22.36 -1.63 -4.33
CA PRO A 117 -20.93 -1.84 -4.38
C PRO A 117 -20.24 -1.16 -3.20
N LEU A 118 -19.24 -1.83 -2.63
CA LEU A 118 -18.49 -1.34 -1.48
C LEU A 118 -17.85 0.04 -1.73
N ARG A 119 -17.35 0.28 -2.94
CA ARG A 119 -16.79 1.56 -3.37
C ARG A 119 -17.78 2.71 -3.23
N PHE A 120 -19.05 2.47 -3.60
CA PHE A 120 -20.09 3.48 -3.49
C PHE A 120 -20.29 3.94 -2.05
N VAL A 121 -20.18 3.04 -1.07
CA VAL A 121 -20.26 3.40 0.35
C VAL A 121 -19.16 4.39 0.75
N SER A 122 -17.93 4.17 0.27
CA SER A 122 -16.79 5.06 0.54
C SER A 122 -17.03 6.45 -0.01
N GLU A 123 -17.49 6.55 -1.27
CA GLU A 123 -17.77 7.82 -1.93
C GLU A 123 -18.98 8.55 -1.33
N ALA A 124 -20.02 7.80 -0.96
CA ALA A 124 -21.28 8.33 -0.47
C ALA A 124 -21.18 8.98 0.91
N LEU A 125 -20.35 8.46 1.80
CA LEU A 125 -20.27 8.94 3.19
C LEU A 125 -18.88 9.49 3.57
N GLY A 126 -17.96 9.58 2.61
CA GLY A 126 -16.58 10.01 2.86
C GLY A 126 -15.80 9.07 3.78
N ALA A 127 -16.27 7.82 3.92
CA ALA A 127 -15.63 6.80 4.73
C ALA A 127 -14.47 6.18 3.94
N ARG A 128 -13.36 5.86 4.62
CA ARG A 128 -12.34 4.99 4.02
C ARG A 128 -12.82 3.55 4.09
N VAL A 129 -12.62 2.80 3.00
CA VAL A 129 -12.98 1.39 2.95
C VAL A 129 -11.83 0.58 2.37
N ASP A 130 -11.32 -0.38 3.13
CA ASP A 130 -10.25 -1.30 2.72
C ASP A 130 -10.82 -2.72 2.55
N TRP A 131 -10.30 -3.46 1.57
CA TRP A 131 -10.63 -4.86 1.31
C TRP A 131 -9.38 -5.73 1.46
N ASP A 132 -9.41 -6.69 2.38
CA ASP A 132 -8.38 -7.73 2.53
C ASP A 132 -8.89 -9.02 1.86
N GLU A 133 -8.35 -9.33 0.69
CA GLU A 133 -8.69 -10.53 -0.08
C GLU A 133 -8.31 -11.82 0.67
N ARG A 134 -7.18 -11.81 1.39
CA ARG A 134 -6.65 -12.99 2.10
C ARG A 134 -7.55 -13.40 3.26
N THR A 135 -8.08 -12.42 4.00
CA THR A 135 -8.99 -12.67 5.13
C THR A 135 -10.46 -12.46 4.78
N ARG A 136 -10.77 -12.14 3.51
CA ARG A 136 -12.11 -11.76 3.03
C ARG A 136 -12.80 -10.76 3.96
N THR A 137 -12.06 -9.72 4.34
CA THR A 137 -12.50 -8.74 5.33
C THR A 137 -12.63 -7.36 4.70
N VAL A 138 -13.80 -6.76 4.86
CA VAL A 138 -14.08 -5.35 4.57
C VAL A 138 -13.82 -4.55 5.85
N GLN A 139 -13.00 -3.51 5.78
CA GLN A 139 -12.77 -2.57 6.89
C GLN A 139 -13.27 -1.19 6.51
N ILE A 140 -14.14 -0.62 7.33
CA ILE A 140 -14.77 0.69 7.12
C ILE A 140 -14.39 1.60 8.28
N TYR A 141 -14.04 2.85 7.98
CA TYR A 141 -13.64 3.85 8.99
C TYR A 141 -14.59 5.06 8.94
N THR A 142 -15.29 5.35 10.05
CA THR A 142 -16.44 6.30 10.12
C THR A 142 -16.04 7.77 10.07
N THR A 143 -14.88 8.08 10.61
CA THR A 143 -14.15 9.31 10.32
C THR A 143 -13.05 8.91 9.37
N ALA A 144 -12.87 9.63 8.25
CA ALA A 144 -11.49 9.80 7.78
C ALA A 144 -10.77 10.36 9.02
N PRO A 145 -9.90 9.58 9.67
CA PRO A 145 -9.31 10.08 10.90
C PRO A 145 -8.61 11.39 10.53
N LEU A 146 -8.77 12.42 11.37
CA LEU A 146 -7.98 13.65 11.27
C LEU A 146 -6.51 13.21 11.33
N ALA A 147 -5.95 12.90 10.16
CA ALA A 147 -4.90 11.90 10.01
C ALA A 147 -5.12 10.59 10.81
N SER A 148 -5.49 9.50 10.14
CA SER A 148 -4.65 8.31 10.40
C SER A 148 -3.27 8.79 9.99
N PRO A 149 -2.18 8.57 10.74
CA PRO A 149 -0.87 8.75 10.15
C PRO A 149 -0.89 7.92 8.86
N ALA A 150 -0.99 8.58 7.70
CA ALA A 150 -1.07 7.94 6.39
C ALA A 150 0.05 6.94 6.38
N PRO A 151 -0.22 5.62 6.29
CA PRO A 151 0.60 4.54 6.87
C PRO A 151 2.06 4.96 6.88
N THR A 152 2.54 5.53 8.01
CA THR A 152 3.54 6.63 8.02
C THR A 152 4.47 6.49 6.83
N ALA A 153 4.15 7.20 5.75
CA ALA A 153 4.92 7.09 4.52
C ALA A 153 6.29 7.68 4.88
N GLN A 154 7.25 6.79 5.11
CA GLN A 154 8.59 7.16 5.52
C GLN A 154 9.39 7.38 4.26
N THR A 155 10.06 8.53 4.19
CA THR A 155 11.04 8.79 3.14
C THR A 155 12.39 8.29 3.62
N ILE A 156 12.91 7.26 2.97
CA ILE A 156 14.27 6.78 3.16
C ILE A 156 15.11 7.36 2.03
N GLU A 157 16.05 8.24 2.40
CA GLU A 157 17.01 8.80 1.46
C GLU A 157 18.42 8.30 1.79
N GLY A 158 19.10 7.71 0.80
CA GLY A 158 20.40 7.10 1.03
C GLY A 158 21.08 6.59 -0.23
N THR A 159 22.22 5.92 -0.04
CA THR A 159 22.96 5.28 -1.13
C THR A 159 22.53 3.83 -1.25
N LEU A 160 22.19 3.40 -2.46
CA LEU A 160 21.89 2.00 -2.76
C LEU A 160 23.17 1.19 -2.68
N LEU A 161 23.26 0.25 -1.74
CA LEU A 161 24.45 -0.61 -1.60
C LEU A 161 24.31 -1.92 -2.39
N ARG A 162 23.10 -2.46 -2.45
CA ARG A 162 22.85 -3.78 -3.03
C ARG A 162 21.41 -3.90 -3.54
N VAL A 163 21.26 -4.69 -4.60
CA VAL A 163 19.98 -5.04 -5.22
C VAL A 163 19.86 -6.55 -5.25
N ASP A 164 18.90 -7.11 -4.51
CA ASP A 164 18.53 -8.52 -4.54
C ASP A 164 17.22 -8.67 -5.31
N ALA A 165 17.32 -8.51 -6.63
CA ALA A 165 16.16 -8.42 -7.52
C ALA A 165 15.27 -9.66 -7.47
N ASP A 166 15.85 -10.85 -7.31
CA ASP A 166 15.10 -12.10 -7.27
C ASP A 166 14.27 -12.25 -5.98
N GLN A 167 14.64 -11.52 -4.93
CA GLN A 167 13.89 -11.45 -3.68
C GLN A 167 13.04 -10.17 -3.58
N GLY A 168 13.05 -9.32 -4.61
CA GLY A 168 12.36 -8.02 -4.59
C GLY A 168 12.87 -7.11 -3.47
N ARG A 169 14.18 -7.09 -3.19
CA ARG A 169 14.75 -6.28 -2.10
C ARG A 169 15.87 -5.38 -2.57
N ILE A 170 15.95 -4.21 -1.96
CA ILE A 170 17.11 -3.30 -2.10
C ILE A 170 17.64 -2.91 -0.72
N HIS A 171 18.95 -2.75 -0.63
CA HIS A 171 19.64 -2.36 0.59
C HIS A 171 20.11 -0.91 0.45
N VAL A 172 19.52 0.00 1.22
CA VAL A 172 19.80 1.45 1.15
C VAL A 172 20.43 1.91 2.46
N LEU A 173 21.61 2.51 2.37
CA LEU A 173 22.29 3.12 3.50
C LEU A 173 21.88 4.58 3.64
N ALA A 174 21.09 4.88 4.67
CA ALA A 174 20.63 6.23 5.01
C ALA A 174 21.35 6.69 6.30
N GLY A 175 22.29 7.64 6.16
CA GLY A 175 23.19 8.00 7.25
C GLY A 175 24.06 6.81 7.65
N THR A 176 23.85 6.28 8.86
CA THR A 176 24.52 5.07 9.37
C THR A 176 23.62 3.84 9.41
N LEU A 177 22.35 3.98 9.02
CA LEU A 177 21.35 2.91 9.11
C LEU A 177 21.17 2.23 7.76
N LEU A 178 21.35 0.91 7.76
CA LEU A 178 21.06 0.05 6.62
C LEU A 178 19.57 -0.33 6.63
N HIS A 179 18.85 0.10 5.60
CA HIS A 179 17.45 -0.26 5.40
C HIS A 179 17.34 -1.33 4.32
N VAL A 180 16.52 -2.35 4.58
CA VAL A 180 16.13 -3.36 3.58
C VAL A 180 14.72 -3.04 3.13
N ILE A 181 14.61 -2.48 1.93
CA ILE A 181 13.34 -2.04 1.36
C ILE A 181 12.79 -3.14 0.46
N VAL A 182 11.52 -3.46 0.64
CA VAL A 182 10.77 -4.43 -0.16
C VAL A 182 10.17 -3.71 -1.37
N VAL A 183 10.39 -4.27 -2.54
CA VAL A 183 9.89 -3.79 -3.82
C VAL A 183 8.81 -4.76 -4.27
N THR A 184 7.59 -4.25 -4.44
CA THR A 184 6.43 -5.03 -4.87
C THR A 184 6.11 -4.74 -6.33
N VAL A 185 5.13 -5.45 -6.88
CA VAL A 185 4.66 -5.26 -8.26
C VAL A 185 4.07 -3.86 -8.50
N ASP A 186 3.58 -3.22 -7.45
CA ASP A 186 2.98 -1.89 -7.50
C ASP A 186 4.00 -0.75 -7.27
N THR A 187 5.24 -1.09 -6.94
CA THR A 187 6.29 -0.10 -6.70
C THR A 187 6.66 0.63 -7.99
N SER A 188 6.47 1.96 -8.00
CA SER A 188 6.92 2.79 -9.12
C SER A 188 8.40 3.13 -8.96
N ILE A 189 9.24 2.64 -9.88
CA ILE A 189 10.69 2.87 -9.86
C ILE A 189 11.08 3.80 -11.00
N LEU A 190 11.70 4.92 -10.65
CA LEU A 190 12.26 5.88 -11.60
C LEU A 190 13.77 5.95 -11.40
N ARG A 191 14.53 5.87 -12.49
CA ARG A 191 15.98 6.08 -12.47
C ARG A 191 16.36 7.18 -13.44
N ARG A 192 17.17 8.14 -12.98
CA ARG A 192 17.54 9.33 -13.77
C ARG A 192 19.01 9.70 -13.63
N GLU A 193 19.63 10.06 -14.75
CA GLU A 193 20.93 10.74 -14.78
C GLU A 193 20.75 12.22 -14.48
N THR A 194 21.46 12.76 -13.48
CA THR A 194 21.22 14.14 -13.01
C THR A 194 21.76 15.21 -13.95
N THR A 195 22.76 14.91 -14.78
CA THR A 195 23.37 15.89 -15.69
C THR A 195 22.51 16.12 -16.94
N THR A 196 22.10 15.04 -17.59
CA THR A 196 21.35 15.09 -18.85
C THR A 196 19.83 15.09 -18.62
N GLY A 197 19.38 14.69 -17.42
CA GLY A 197 17.97 14.43 -17.14
C GLY A 197 17.45 13.13 -17.77
N ALA A 198 18.30 12.39 -18.51
CA ALA A 198 17.94 11.14 -19.16
C ALA A 198 17.51 10.10 -18.14
N GLY A 199 16.48 9.32 -18.46
CA GLY A 199 15.96 8.29 -17.57
C GLY A 199 14.44 8.15 -17.67
N GLY A 200 13.87 7.34 -16.79
CA GLY A 200 12.45 7.01 -16.85
C GLY A 200 12.07 5.90 -15.88
N SER A 201 10.94 5.26 -16.18
CA SER A 201 10.50 4.06 -15.46
C SER A 201 11.42 2.90 -15.77
N VAL A 202 11.86 2.18 -14.74
CA VAL A 202 12.79 1.06 -14.87
C VAL A 202 12.39 -0.12 -13.98
N ASN A 203 12.94 -1.29 -14.25
CA ASN A 203 12.82 -2.45 -13.37
C ASN A 203 13.82 -2.37 -12.19
N ILE A 204 13.54 -3.10 -11.09
CA ILE A 204 14.49 -3.25 -9.97
C ILE A 204 15.88 -3.72 -10.44
N ARG A 205 15.95 -4.59 -11.46
CA ARG A 205 17.21 -5.10 -12.04
C ARG A 205 18.04 -4.03 -12.75
N GLU A 206 17.49 -2.87 -13.04
CA GLU A 206 18.17 -1.76 -13.69
C GLU A 206 18.78 -0.77 -12.68
N LEU A 207 18.44 -0.89 -11.40
CA LEU A 207 19.09 -0.16 -10.33
C LEU A 207 20.54 -0.63 -10.17
N ARG A 208 21.43 0.27 -9.77
CA ARG A 208 22.86 -0.03 -9.60
C ARG A 208 23.36 0.40 -8.22
N PRO A 209 24.21 -0.40 -7.55
CA PRO A 209 24.93 0.03 -6.36
C PRO A 209 25.58 1.41 -6.58
N GLY A 210 25.49 2.30 -5.61
CA GLY A 210 25.93 3.68 -5.69
C GLY A 210 24.89 4.68 -6.15
N ASP A 211 23.77 4.26 -6.72
CA ASP A 211 22.69 5.20 -7.05
C ASP A 211 22.18 5.88 -5.75
N GLN A 212 21.93 7.19 -5.83
CA GLN A 212 21.25 7.93 -4.76
C GLN A 212 19.76 7.61 -4.82
N VAL A 213 19.22 7.04 -3.75
CA VAL A 213 17.83 6.60 -3.68
C VAL A 213 17.05 7.48 -2.72
N VAL A 214 15.86 7.89 -3.16
CA VAL A 214 14.77 8.40 -2.32
C VAL A 214 13.60 7.44 -2.47
N ALA A 215 13.31 6.68 -1.44
CA ALA A 215 12.22 5.72 -1.41
C ALA A 215 11.13 6.18 -0.45
N VAL A 216 9.87 6.13 -0.89
CA VAL A 216 8.71 6.33 -0.01
C VAL A 216 8.15 4.96 0.34
N VAL A 217 8.21 4.61 1.62
CA VAL A 217 7.87 3.27 2.13
C VAL A 217 6.80 3.33 3.21
N ASN A 218 6.04 2.26 3.38
CA ASN A 218 5.14 2.11 4.52
C ASN A 218 5.89 1.59 5.78
N ALA A 219 5.16 1.39 6.88
CA ALA A 219 5.71 0.87 8.14
C ALA A 219 6.34 -0.53 8.05
N ARG A 220 6.09 -1.29 6.98
CA ARG A 220 6.71 -2.61 6.71
C ARG A 220 7.91 -2.52 5.75
N LEU A 221 8.35 -1.30 5.41
CA LEU A 221 9.38 -1.03 4.42
C LEU A 221 9.01 -1.48 2.99
N GLU A 222 7.73 -1.61 2.68
CA GLU A 222 7.28 -1.83 1.30
C GLU A 222 7.23 -0.49 0.58
N ALA A 223 7.91 -0.41 -0.57
CA ALA A 223 8.04 0.82 -1.32
C ALA A 223 6.81 1.10 -2.18
N ALA A 224 6.23 2.29 -2.02
CA ALA A 224 5.28 2.84 -2.98
C ALA A 224 6.03 3.44 -4.19
N THR A 225 7.11 4.18 -3.92
CA THR A 225 7.94 4.78 -4.97
C THR A 225 9.42 4.66 -4.62
N ILE A 226 10.25 4.49 -5.66
CA ILE A 226 11.70 4.53 -5.58
C ILE A 226 12.18 5.48 -6.67
N ARG A 227 12.88 6.53 -6.26
CA ARG A 227 13.57 7.45 -7.17
C ARG A 227 15.06 7.27 -6.99
N ALA A 228 15.71 6.68 -7.99
CA ALA A 228 17.14 6.52 -8.07
C ALA A 228 17.76 7.58 -8.98
N ALA A 229 18.91 8.11 -8.58
CA ALA A 229 19.65 9.10 -9.33
C ALA A 229 21.14 8.75 -9.38
N TYR A 230 21.76 8.97 -10.52
CA TYR A 230 23.20 8.84 -10.71
C TYR A 230 23.73 10.02 -11.52
N ARG A 231 25.04 10.26 -11.46
CA ARG A 231 25.72 11.23 -12.33
C ARG A 231 26.78 10.53 -13.16
N GLN A 232 26.93 10.94 -14.41
CA GLN A 232 28.07 10.53 -15.24
C GLN A 232 29.00 11.70 -15.50
N VAL A 233 30.30 11.39 -15.52
CA VAL A 233 31.37 12.30 -15.92
C VAL A 233 32.26 11.55 -16.90
N ARG A 234 32.58 12.19 -18.02
CA ARG A 234 33.46 11.64 -19.05
C ARG A 234 34.79 12.39 -19.02
N GLY A 235 35.89 11.68 -19.23
CA GLY A 235 37.19 12.33 -19.42
C GLY A 235 38.32 11.34 -19.61
N VAL A 236 39.53 11.88 -19.75
CA VAL A 236 40.75 11.08 -19.93
C VAL A 236 41.48 11.00 -18.59
N VAL A 237 41.90 9.80 -18.20
CA VAL A 237 42.60 9.56 -16.94
C VAL A 237 43.96 10.26 -16.95
N ASN A 238 44.24 11.05 -15.92
CA ASN A 238 45.57 11.59 -15.65
C ASN A 238 46.31 10.70 -14.64
N LEU A 239 45.67 10.41 -13.50
CA LEU A 239 46.19 9.55 -12.46
C LEU A 239 45.08 8.74 -11.81
N ILE A 240 45.35 7.51 -11.42
CA ILE A 240 44.46 6.70 -10.59
C ILE A 240 45.25 6.13 -9.41
N THR A 241 44.65 6.16 -8.23
CA THR A 241 45.15 5.57 -6.99
C THR A 241 44.14 4.56 -6.46
N LEU A 242 44.41 3.98 -5.28
CA LEU A 242 43.46 3.10 -4.60
C LEU A 242 42.13 3.79 -4.22
N ARG A 243 42.14 5.11 -4.06
CA ARG A 243 41.01 5.86 -3.49
C ARG A 243 40.58 7.05 -4.33
N THR A 244 41.36 7.45 -5.33
CA THR A 244 41.08 8.62 -6.14
C THR A 244 41.37 8.38 -7.61
N ILE A 245 40.66 9.08 -8.47
CA ILE A 245 40.96 9.21 -9.89
C ILE A 245 40.99 10.70 -10.23
N THR A 246 42.00 11.13 -10.96
CA THR A 246 42.09 12.47 -11.55
C THR A 246 42.02 12.38 -13.05
N LEU A 247 41.29 13.32 -13.66
CA LEU A 247 41.18 13.45 -15.11
C LEU A 247 42.12 14.55 -15.60
N GLN A 248 42.40 14.57 -16.91
CA GLN A 248 43.32 15.54 -17.54
C GLN A 248 42.80 16.99 -17.47
N ASP A 249 41.50 17.19 -17.27
CA ASP A 249 40.90 18.50 -17.02
C ASP A 249 41.15 19.04 -15.59
N GLY A 250 41.86 18.27 -14.75
CA GLY A 250 42.17 18.62 -13.37
C GLY A 250 41.11 18.20 -12.35
N SER A 251 39.97 17.66 -12.78
CA SER A 251 38.94 17.14 -11.87
C SER A 251 39.44 15.89 -11.12
N SER A 252 38.99 15.72 -9.87
CA SER A 252 39.41 14.65 -8.97
C SER A 252 38.19 14.07 -8.26
N PHE A 253 38.10 12.74 -8.22
CA PHE A 253 36.97 12.02 -7.64
C PHE A 253 37.43 10.92 -6.70
N THR A 254 36.63 10.65 -5.67
CA THR A 254 36.87 9.55 -4.73
C THR A 254 36.28 8.24 -5.26
N LEU A 255 37.02 7.14 -5.15
CA LEU A 255 36.60 5.81 -5.56
C LEU A 255 36.00 5.03 -4.38
N HIS A 256 34.87 4.36 -4.61
CA HIS A 256 34.33 3.39 -3.67
C HIS A 256 35.29 2.19 -3.50
N LEU A 257 35.23 1.49 -2.36
CA LEU A 257 36.09 0.31 -2.12
C LEU A 257 35.73 -0.87 -3.03
N ASP A 258 34.42 -1.10 -3.20
CA ASP A 258 33.87 -2.12 -4.10
C ASP A 258 33.65 -1.57 -5.52
N LEU A 259 34.61 -0.79 -6.03
CA LEU A 259 34.52 -0.18 -7.35
C LEU A 259 34.30 -1.24 -8.45
N ILE A 260 33.35 -1.00 -9.34
CA ILE A 260 33.11 -1.82 -10.52
C ILE A 260 33.85 -1.21 -11.72
N VAL A 261 34.62 -1.99 -12.47
CA VAL A 261 35.31 -1.52 -13.68
C VAL A 261 34.86 -2.33 -14.88
N SER A 262 34.22 -1.70 -15.86
CA SER A 262 33.69 -2.36 -17.08
C SER A 262 32.85 -3.61 -16.76
N GLY A 263 32.02 -3.52 -15.72
CA GLY A 263 31.19 -4.64 -15.23
C GLY A 263 31.92 -5.71 -14.42
N LYS A 264 33.23 -5.57 -14.13
CA LYS A 264 34.05 -6.51 -13.36
C LYS A 264 34.78 -5.79 -12.21
N VAL A 265 34.75 -6.36 -11.00
CA VAL A 265 35.45 -5.79 -9.82
C VAL A 265 36.98 -5.90 -9.94
N LYS A 266 37.50 -6.78 -10.81
CA LYS A 266 38.93 -7.09 -10.95
C LYS A 266 39.63 -6.45 -12.17
N ALA A 267 39.01 -5.50 -12.88
CA ALA A 267 39.59 -4.91 -14.10
C ALA A 267 40.33 -3.57 -13.88
N ARG A 268 40.63 -3.19 -12.62
CA ARG A 268 41.31 -1.92 -12.30
C ARG A 268 42.67 -1.77 -13.01
N GLU A 269 43.27 -2.87 -13.40
CA GLU A 269 44.52 -2.92 -14.17
C GLU A 269 44.35 -2.42 -15.61
N GLU A 270 43.13 -2.21 -16.11
CA GLU A 270 42.87 -1.60 -17.42
C GLU A 270 42.90 -0.07 -17.37
N ILE A 271 42.76 0.51 -16.17
CA ILE A 271 42.75 1.96 -15.99
C ILE A 271 44.18 2.45 -15.91
N ARG A 272 44.60 3.24 -16.92
CA ARG A 272 45.93 3.82 -17.03
C ARG A 272 45.84 5.29 -17.45
N PRO A 273 46.83 6.12 -17.11
CA PRO A 273 46.93 7.47 -17.66
C PRO A 273 46.80 7.46 -19.19
N GLY A 274 46.00 8.39 -19.73
CA GLY A 274 45.72 8.51 -21.16
C GLY A 274 44.49 7.74 -21.66
N VAL A 275 43.86 6.91 -20.83
CA VAL A 275 42.65 6.14 -21.21
C VAL A 275 41.38 7.00 -21.05
N SER A 276 40.47 6.93 -22.01
CA SER A 276 39.13 7.54 -21.91
C SER A 276 38.21 6.71 -21.03
N VAL A 277 37.52 7.37 -20.10
CA VAL A 277 36.63 6.72 -19.16
C VAL A 277 35.32 7.47 -18.96
N VAL A 278 34.29 6.72 -18.59
CA VAL A 278 33.02 7.22 -18.06
C VAL A 278 32.92 6.83 -16.59
N LEU A 279 32.89 7.81 -15.70
CA LEU A 279 32.70 7.63 -14.27
C LEU A 279 31.21 7.69 -13.98
N ARG A 280 30.64 6.64 -13.35
CA ARG A 280 29.33 6.69 -12.72
C ARG A 280 29.51 6.89 -11.22
N LEU A 281 28.90 7.96 -10.71
CA LEU A 281 29.07 8.38 -9.34
C LEU A 281 27.71 8.73 -8.70
N ASN A 282 27.71 8.67 -7.38
CA ASN A 282 26.55 9.08 -6.59
C ASN A 282 26.48 10.62 -6.58
N PRO A 283 25.38 11.24 -7.03
CA PRO A 283 25.29 12.70 -7.21
C PRO A 283 25.34 13.50 -5.91
N LYS A 284 25.13 12.85 -4.75
CA LYS A 284 25.13 13.51 -3.44
C LYS A 284 26.49 13.42 -2.73
N THR A 285 27.20 12.31 -2.93
CA THR A 285 28.50 12.06 -2.25
C THR A 285 29.71 12.26 -3.14
N ASP A 286 29.51 12.39 -4.46
CA ASP A 286 30.55 12.45 -5.48
C ASP A 286 31.50 11.24 -5.51
N ILE A 287 31.13 10.16 -4.82
CA ILE A 287 31.87 8.89 -4.82
C ILE A 287 31.56 8.15 -6.12
N VAL A 288 32.62 7.71 -6.80
CA VAL A 288 32.56 6.87 -8.00
C VAL A 288 32.36 5.42 -7.60
N TRP A 289 31.32 4.81 -8.15
CA TRP A 289 30.96 3.42 -7.91
C TRP A 289 31.26 2.53 -9.10
N GLU A 290 31.36 3.11 -10.29
CA GLU A 290 31.65 2.37 -11.50
C GLU A 290 32.45 3.22 -12.47
N ILE A 291 33.42 2.59 -13.14
CA ILE A 291 34.22 3.17 -14.22
C ILE A 291 34.03 2.29 -15.45
N THR A 292 33.65 2.89 -16.56
CA THR A 292 33.64 2.23 -17.87
C THR A 292 34.80 2.76 -18.68
N VAL A 293 35.66 1.88 -19.19
CA VAL A 293 36.71 2.23 -20.14
C VAL A 293 36.11 2.26 -21.55
N GLU A 294 36.41 3.30 -22.33
CA GLU A 294 36.00 3.45 -23.74
C GLU A 294 37.09 3.03 -24.73
#